data_AF-A0A3A8SD96-F1
#
_entry.id   AF-A0A3A8SD96-F1
#
_cell.length_a   1.000
_cell.length_b   1.000
_cell.length_c   1.000
_cell.angle_alpha   90.00
_cell.angle_beta   90.00
_cell.angle_gamma   90.00
#
_symmetry.space_group_name_H-M   'P 1'
#
loop_
_entity.id
_entity.type
_entity.pdbx_description
1 polymer ?
#
loop_
_entity_poly.entity_id
_entity_poly.type
_entity_poly.pdbx_seq_one_letter_code
_entity_poly.pdbx_strand_id
1 'polypeptide(L)' 'PTLVMHGDDDQIVPFEGAGKITATLVKGAQLKAYKGFPHGMCSTHKDVINEDLLLFIKG' A
#
# COMPACT_ATOMS: atom_id res chain seq x y z
N PRO A 1 -7.61 -13.09 3.20
CA PRO A 1 -7.04 -11.85 3.79
C PRO A 1 -6.68 -10.92 2.63
N THR A 2 -6.81 -9.59 2.80
CA THR A 2 -6.47 -8.61 1.75
C THR A 2 -5.59 -7.52 2.33
N LEU A 3 -4.51 -7.18 1.62
CA LEU A 3 -3.63 -6.06 1.95
C LEU A 3 -3.75 -5.00 0.84
N VAL A 4 -3.96 -3.76 1.26
CA VAL A 4 -3.90 -2.57 0.41
C VAL A 4 -2.65 -1.79 0.80
N MET A 5 -1.70 -1.65 -0.12
CA MET A 5 -0.47 -0.86 0.07
C MET A 5 -0.50 0.36 -0.83
N HIS A 6 -0.21 1.54 -0.29
CA HIS A 6 -0.20 2.77 -1.09
C HIS A 6 0.74 3.82 -0.48
N GLY A 7 1.58 4.45 -1.29
CA GLY A 7 2.34 5.64 -0.90
C GLY A 7 1.43 6.88 -0.79
N ASP A 8 1.55 7.65 0.30
CA ASP A 8 0.70 8.84 0.49
C ASP A 8 1.14 10.05 -0.35
N ASP A 9 2.34 10.00 -0.95
CA ASP A 9 2.88 10.98 -1.89
C ASP A 9 2.91 10.42 -3.33
N ASP A 10 1.95 9.55 -3.65
CA ASP A 10 1.73 9.08 -5.02
C ASP A 10 1.14 10.22 -5.88
N GLN A 11 2.00 10.82 -6.69
CA GLN A 11 1.66 11.92 -7.61
C GLN A 11 0.95 11.46 -8.90
N ILE A 12 0.76 10.16 -9.14
CA ILE A 12 0.06 9.62 -10.31
C ILE A 12 -1.33 9.12 -9.94
N VAL A 13 -1.44 8.37 -8.85
CA VAL A 13 -2.70 7.85 -8.32
C VAL A 13 -2.87 8.35 -6.88
N PRO A 14 -3.60 9.46 -6.65
CA PRO A 14 -3.72 10.07 -5.34
C PRO A 14 -4.30 9.11 -4.28
N PHE A 15 -3.63 9.00 -3.13
CA PHE A 15 -3.97 8.10 -2.03
C PHE A 15 -5.44 8.18 -1.58
N GLU A 16 -5.92 9.42 -1.40
CA GLU A 16 -7.29 9.71 -0.95
C GLU A 16 -8.37 9.23 -1.92
N GLY A 17 -8.06 9.15 -3.21
CA GLY A 17 -8.97 8.69 -4.27
C GLY A 17 -8.85 7.20 -4.62
N ALA A 18 -7.93 6.48 -3.98
CA ALA A 18 -7.59 5.10 -4.34
C ALA A 18 -7.43 4.21 -3.10
N GLY A 19 -6.20 3.97 -2.64
CA GLY A 19 -5.90 3.00 -1.58
C GLY A 19 -6.73 3.20 -0.30
N LYS A 20 -6.98 4.45 0.09
CA LYS A 20 -7.83 4.77 1.23
C LYS A 20 -9.28 4.29 1.03
N ILE A 21 -9.85 4.51 -0.16
CA ILE A 21 -11.21 4.09 -0.50
C ILE A 21 -11.27 2.56 -0.66
N THR A 22 -10.30 1.94 -1.33
CA THR A 22 -10.27 0.48 -1.50
C THR A 22 -10.31 -0.24 -0.15
N ALA A 23 -9.58 0.25 0.85
CA ALA A 23 -9.57 -0.33 2.19
C ALA A 23 -10.91 -0.20 2.93
N THR A 24 -11.74 0.79 2.63
CA THR A 24 -13.09 0.90 3.22
C THR A 24 -14.11 0.03 2.50
N LEU A 25 -13.94 -0.20 1.20
CA LEU A 25 -14.87 -0.99 0.38
C LEU A 25 -14.63 -2.51 0.49
N VAL A 26 -13.37 -2.93 0.59
CA VAL A 26 -13.03 -4.36 0.67
C VAL A 26 -13.12 -4.84 2.12
N LYS A 27 -14.16 -5.61 2.43
CA LYS A 27 -14.41 -6.13 3.79
C LYS A 27 -13.19 -6.92 4.30
N GLY A 28 -12.65 -6.48 5.44
CA GLY A 28 -11.51 -7.12 6.09
C GLY A 28 -10.15 -6.82 5.45
N ALA A 29 -10.07 -5.80 4.59
CA ALA A 29 -8.80 -5.32 4.08
C ALA A 29 -7.98 -4.64 5.17
N GLN A 30 -6.67 -4.89 5.14
CA GLN A 30 -5.67 -4.17 5.93
C GLN A 30 -5.07 -3.08 5.04
N LEU A 31 -5.08 -1.82 5.50
CA LEU A 31 -4.43 -0.71 4.80
C LEU A 31 -3.05 -0.46 5.39
N LYS A 32 -2.03 -0.45 4.53
CA LYS A 32 -0.69 0.04 4.86
C LYS A 32 -0.34 1.23 3.98
N ALA A 33 -0.43 2.42 4.58
CA ALA A 33 -0.03 3.67 3.94
C ALA A 33 1.44 3.97 4.22
N TYR A 34 2.20 4.39 3.20
CA TYR A 34 3.64 4.63 3.31
C TYR A 34 3.92 6.12 3.12
N LYS A 35 4.38 6.76 4.20
CA LYS A 35 4.60 8.20 4.23
C LYS A 35 5.74 8.63 3.29
N GLY A 36 5.46 9.53 2.37
CA GLY A 36 6.40 10.09 1.39
C GLY A 36 6.74 9.14 0.24
N PHE A 37 6.06 8.00 0.11
CA PHE A 37 6.40 7.02 -0.94
C PHE A 37 5.71 7.41 -2.25
N PRO A 38 6.42 7.33 -3.41
CA PRO A 38 5.88 7.69 -4.71
C PRO A 38 5.09 6.54 -5.34
N HIS A 39 4.46 6.78 -6.50
CA HIS A 39 3.80 5.75 -7.30
C HIS A 39 4.68 4.50 -7.53
N GLY A 40 5.96 4.72 -7.84
CA GLY A 40 6.93 3.66 -8.12
C GLY A 40 7.52 2.96 -6.88
N MET A 41 6.85 3.02 -5.72
CA MET A 41 7.35 2.51 -4.43
C MET A 41 7.85 1.07 -4.45
N CYS A 42 7.25 0.20 -5.26
CA CYS A 42 7.68 -1.20 -5.37
C CYS A 42 9.09 -1.36 -5.95
N SER A 43 9.57 -0.36 -6.70
CA SER A 43 10.93 -0.32 -7.25
C SER A 43 11.87 0.54 -6.39
N THR A 44 11.43 1.72 -5.98
CA THR A 44 12.27 2.69 -5.26
C THR A 44 12.47 2.35 -3.78
N HIS A 45 11.52 1.62 -3.18
CA HIS A 45 11.53 1.22 -1.77
C HIS A 45 11.34 -0.30 -1.62
N LYS A 46 11.85 -1.06 -2.59
CA LYS A 46 11.63 -2.52 -2.74
C LYS A 46 11.90 -3.32 -1.47
N ASP A 47 12.89 -2.94 -0.66
CA ASP A 47 13.27 -3.72 0.52
C ASP A 47 12.17 -3.67 1.59
N VAL A 48 11.61 -2.48 1.84
CA VAL A 48 10.46 -2.28 2.74
C VAL A 48 9.21 -2.96 2.20
N ILE A 49 8.91 -2.78 0.91
CA ILE A 49 7.72 -3.37 0.28
C ILE A 49 7.77 -4.89 0.29
N ASN A 50 8.92 -5.49 -0.04
CA ASN A 50 9.08 -6.93 -0.07
C ASN A 50 9.01 -7.54 1.33
N GLU A 51 9.54 -6.87 2.35
CA GLU A 51 9.41 -7.32 3.74
C GLU A 51 7.95 -7.36 4.18
N ASP A 52 7.20 -6.29 3.92
CA ASP A 52 5.79 -6.20 4.28
C ASP A 52 4.91 -7.22 3.54
N LEU A 53 5.17 -7.44 2.25
CA LEU A 53 4.54 -8.49 1.47
C LEU A 53 4.84 -9.87 2.06
N LEU A 54 6.09 -10.15 2.42
CA LEU A 54 6.50 -11.43 2.98
C LEU A 54 5.83 -11.69 4.34
N LEU A 55 5.76 -10.67 5.20
CA LEU A 55 5.06 -10.74 6.48
C LEU A 55 3.58 -11.07 6.27
N PHE A 56 2.91 -10.37 5.37
CA PHE A 56 1.50 -10.62 5.07
C PHE A 56 1.23 -12.04 4.51
N ILE A 57 2.12 -12.55 3.65
CA ILE A 57 1.99 -13.89 3.06
C ILE A 57 2.17 -15.00 4.11
N LYS A 58 3.05 -14.79 5.09
CA LYS A 58 3.32 -15.78 6.14
C LYS A 58 2.22 -15.90 7.19
N GLY A 59 1.35 -14.89 7.31
CA GLY A 59 0.25 -14.85 8.27
C GLY A 59 0.64 -14.22 9.59
#